data_AF-A0A2D6K662-F1
#
_entry.id   AF-A0A2D6K662-F1
#
_cell.length_a   1.000
_cell.length_b   1.000
_cell.length_c   1.000
_cell.angle_alpha   90.00
_cell.angle_beta   90.00
_cell.angle_gamma   90.00
#
_symmetry.space_group_name_H-M   'P 1'
#
loop_
_entity.id
_entity.type
_entity.pdbx_description
1 polymer ?
#
loop_
_entity_poly.entity_id
_entity_poly.type
_entity_poly.pdbx_seq_one_letter_code
_entity_poly.pdbx_strand_id
1 'polypeptide(L)' 'MEEDQTSEEAPEDAIDQAFMRGYDEEEEINECSECGEFVKGEPVQRTVDGEKFGFCSRDCAVDFQDGMS' A
#
# COMPACT_ATOMS: atom_id res chain seq x y z
N MET A 1 -41.92 -14.19 -30.75
CA MET A 1 -40.98 -13.08 -30.94
C MET A 1 -41.62 -11.91 -30.26
N GLU A 2 -41.09 -11.50 -29.12
CA GLU A 2 -41.31 -10.21 -28.48
C GLU A 2 -40.15 -10.07 -27.48
N GLU A 3 -39.19 -9.25 -27.88
CA GLU A 3 -38.05 -8.74 -27.12
C GLU A 3 -38.58 -7.62 -26.22
N ASP A 4 -38.01 -7.40 -25.02
CA ASP A 4 -37.38 -6.10 -24.70
C ASP A 4 -36.71 -6.11 -23.31
N GLN A 5 -35.65 -5.33 -23.23
CA GLN A 5 -34.54 -5.39 -22.30
C GLN A 5 -34.88 -4.81 -20.92
N THR A 6 -34.40 -5.47 -19.87
CA THR A 6 -34.33 -4.92 -18.51
C THR A 6 -33.31 -3.79 -18.47
N SER A 7 -33.74 -2.59 -18.84
CA SER A 7 -32.97 -1.36 -18.66
C SER A 7 -33.05 -0.97 -17.18
N GLU A 8 -32.13 -1.51 -16.39
CA GLU A 8 -31.88 -1.07 -15.02
C GLU A 8 -31.03 0.21 -15.13
N GLU A 9 -31.70 1.36 -15.21
CA GLU A 9 -31.06 2.69 -15.12
C GLU A 9 -30.46 2.84 -13.71
N ALA A 10 -29.20 2.45 -13.56
CA ALA A 10 -28.40 2.88 -12.43
C ALA A 10 -28.28 4.41 -12.49
N PRO A 11 -28.64 5.15 -11.42
CA PRO A 11 -28.61 6.60 -11.44
C PRO A 11 -27.18 7.07 -11.73
N GLU A 12 -27.03 7.96 -12.70
CA GLU A 12 -25.75 8.52 -13.17
C GLU A 12 -24.90 9.07 -12.00
N ASP A 13 -25.56 9.50 -10.92
CA ASP A 13 -24.99 9.98 -9.66
C ASP A 13 -24.23 8.90 -8.85
N ALA A 14 -24.64 7.62 -8.95
CA ALA A 14 -24.01 6.52 -8.22
C ALA A 14 -22.67 6.09 -8.85
N ILE A 15 -22.51 6.28 -10.16
CA ILE A 15 -21.29 5.95 -10.89
C ILE A 15 -20.20 6.99 -10.56
N ASP A 16 -20.57 8.27 -10.49
CA ASP A 16 -19.66 9.37 -10.16
C ASP A 16 -19.16 9.27 -8.70
N GLN A 17 -20.05 8.92 -7.76
CA GLN A 17 -19.68 8.69 -6.36
C GLN A 17 -18.80 7.45 -6.13
N ALA A 18 -18.94 6.40 -6.94
CA ALA A 18 -18.10 5.22 -6.87
C ALA A 18 -16.68 5.51 -7.41
N PHE A 19 -16.55 6.33 -8.45
CA PHE A 19 -15.26 6.79 -8.97
C PHE A 19 -14.52 7.71 -7.99
N MET A 20 -15.24 8.55 -7.23
CA MET A 20 -14.66 9.42 -6.20
C MET A 20 -14.17 8.68 -4.94
N ARG A 21 -14.57 7.42 -4.73
CA ARG A 21 -14.13 6.58 -3.59
C ARG A 21 -13.00 5.60 -3.94
N GLY A 22 -12.37 5.76 -5.11
CA GLY A 22 -11.38 4.81 -5.62
C GLY A 22 -9.97 4.93 -5.06
N TYR A 23 -9.69 5.84 -4.13
CA TYR A 23 -8.33 6.10 -3.65
C TYR A 23 -8.24 6.37 -2.13
N ASP A 24 -9.18 5.87 -1.33
CA ASP A 24 -9.12 6.03 0.14
C ASP A 24 -8.25 4.95 0.83
N GLU A 25 -7.50 4.19 0.03
CA GLU A 25 -6.50 3.24 0.51
C GLU A 25 -5.15 3.70 -0.04
N GLU A 26 -4.67 4.85 0.42
CA GLU A 26 -3.23 5.12 0.49
C GLU A 26 -2.64 4.07 1.46
N GLU A 27 -2.60 2.80 1.03
CA GLU A 27 -1.87 1.75 1.70
C GLU A 27 -0.44 2.29 1.75
N GLU A 28 0.01 2.70 2.94
CA GLU A 28 1.28 3.38 3.14
C GLU A 28 2.38 2.41 2.69
N ILE A 29 2.79 2.54 1.43
CA ILE A 29 3.73 1.62 0.79
C ILE A 29 5.08 1.88 1.45
N ASN A 30 5.39 1.06 2.45
CA ASN A 30 6.66 1.11 3.13
C ASN A 30 7.66 0.26 2.34
N GLU A 31 8.85 0.78 2.08
CA GLU A 31 9.93 0.05 1.41
C GLU A 31 11.01 -0.33 2.42
N CYS A 32 11.55 -1.54 2.30
CA CYS A 32 12.64 -2.00 3.13
C CYS A 32 13.92 -1.23 2.78
N SER A 33 14.51 -0.55 3.76
CA SER A 33 15.72 0.26 3.57
C SER A 33 16.98 -0.54 3.21
N GLU A 34 16.89 -1.87 3.21
CA GLU A 34 17.98 -2.79 2.93
C GLU A 34 17.88 -3.47 1.57
N CYS A 35 16.79 -4.21 1.37
CA CYS A 35 16.60 -4.98 0.15
C CYS A 35 15.78 -4.22 -0.90
N GLY A 36 15.16 -3.08 -0.55
CA GLY A 36 14.27 -2.33 -1.43
C GLY A 36 12.93 -3.03 -1.70
N GLU A 37 12.59 -4.10 -0.98
CA GLU A 37 11.30 -4.76 -1.15
C GLU A 37 10.16 -4.01 -0.45
N PHE A 38 8.98 -4.08 -1.06
CA PHE A 38 7.75 -3.57 -0.46
C PHE A 38 7.38 -4.33 0.82
N VAL A 39 7.21 -3.57 1.90
CA VAL A 39 6.76 -4.06 3.19
C VAL A 39 5.24 -4.01 3.23
N LYS A 40 4.63 -5.18 3.38
CA LYS A 40 3.18 -5.30 3.56
C LYS A 40 2.86 -5.18 5.05
N GLY A 41 2.09 -4.15 5.41
CA GLY A 41 1.72 -3.89 6.80
C GLY A 41 2.79 -3.10 7.56
N GLU A 42 2.91 -3.32 8.87
CA GLU A 42 3.80 -2.53 9.73
C GLU A 42 5.28 -2.93 9.52
N PRO A 43 6.16 -2.02 9.07
CA PRO A 43 7.57 -2.31 8.94
C PRO A 43 8.27 -2.40 10.29
N VAL A 44 9.34 -3.20 10.34
CA VAL A 44 10.26 -3.18 11.47
C VAL A 44 10.99 -1.84 11.46
N GLN A 45 10.78 -0.99 12.47
CA GLN A 45 11.46 0.30 12.57
C GLN A 45 12.73 0.19 13.42
N ARG A 46 13.86 0.73 12.93
CA ARG A 46 15.09 0.93 13.71
C ARG A 46 15.65 2.33 13.53
N THR A 47 16.36 2.81 14.55
CA THR A 47 17.13 4.04 14.49
C THR A 47 18.59 3.71 14.30
N VAL A 48 19.19 4.19 13.21
CA VAL A 48 20.61 4.04 12.87
C VAL A 48 21.16 5.43 12.60
N ASP A 49 22.27 5.79 13.26
CA ASP A 49 22.89 7.13 13.19
C ASP A 49 21.94 8.34 13.44
N GLY A 50 20.84 8.10 14.17
CA GLY A 50 19.84 9.13 14.49
C GLY A 50 18.70 9.24 13.46
N GLU A 51 18.74 8.48 12.37
CA GLU A 51 17.70 8.39 11.35
C GLU A 51 16.85 7.13 11.55
N LYS A 52 15.54 7.20 11.24
CA LYS A 52 14.62 6.06 11.34
C LYS A 52 14.51 5.36 9.99
N PHE A 53 14.76 4.05 9.99
CA PHE A 53 14.67 3.18 8.83
C PHE A 53 13.62 2.08 9.05
N GLY A 54 12.96 1.67 7.98
CA GLY A 54 11.94 0.62 7.96
C GLY A 54 12.43 -0.62 7.23
N PHE A 55 12.13 -1.81 7.75
CA PHE A 55 12.60 -3.08 7.19
C PHE A 55 11.47 -4.11 7.07
N CYS A 56 11.56 -4.99 6.06
CA CYS A 56 10.62 -6.08 5.87
C CYS A 56 10.77 -7.20 6.93
N SER A 57 11.94 -7.30 7.56
CA SER A 57 12.25 -8.32 8.55
C SER A 57 13.26 -7.82 9.57
N ARG A 58 13.39 -8.56 10.68
CA ARG A 58 14.43 -8.28 11.69
C ARG A 58 15.83 -8.57 11.16
N ASP A 59 15.98 -9.59 10.32
CA ASP A 59 17.25 -9.96 9.71
C ASP A 59 17.79 -8.82 8.85
N CYS A 60 16.96 -8.25 7.95
CA CYS A 60 17.34 -7.05 7.20
C CYS A 60 17.74 -5.89 8.12
N ALA A 61 16.99 -5.65 9.19
CA ALA A 61 17.35 -4.58 10.13
C ALA A 61 18.72 -4.79 10.81
N VAL A 62 19.14 -6.04 11.00
CA VAL A 62 20.46 -6.38 11.59
C VAL A 62 21.55 -6.27 10.54
N ASP A 63 21.33 -6.82 9.34
CA ASP A 63 22.28 -6.74 8.22
C ASP A 63 22.61 -5.27 7.89
N PHE A 64 21.64 -4.35 8.01
CA PHE A 64 21.83 -2.93 7.68
C PHE A 64 22.81 -2.28 8.63
N GLN A 65 22.62 -2.61 9.90
CA GLN A 65 23.44 -2.10 10.98
C GLN A 65 24.86 -2.69 10.93
N ASP A 66 24.99 -3.97 10.57
CA ASP A 66 26.29 -4.63 10.42
C ASP A 66 27.06 -4.09 9.20
N GLY A 67 26.36 -3.83 8.09
CA GLY A 67 26.94 -3.22 6.88
C GLY A 67 27.37 -1.76 7.03
N MET A 68 26.88 -1.06 8.07
CA MET A 68 27.28 0.31 8.42
C MET A 68 28.44 0.38 9.44
N SER A 69 28.93 -0.77 9.94
CA SER A 69 29.98 -0.87 10.98
C SER A 69 31.41 -0.81 10.46
#